data_AF-B4WW47-F1
#
_entry.id   AF-B4WW47-F1
#
_cell.length_a   1.000
_cell.length_b   1.000
_cell.length_c   1.000
_cell.angle_alpha   90.00
_cell.angle_beta   90.00
_cell.angle_gamma   90.00
#
_symmetry.space_group_name_H-M   'P 1'
#
loop_
_entity.id
_entity.type
_entity.pdbx_description
1 polymer ?
#
loop_
_entity_poly.entity_id
_entity_poly.type
_entity_poly.pdbx_seq_one_letter_code
_entity_poly.pdbx_strand_id
1 'polypeptide(L)'
;MTTKLERLLEKEAQLKAQIQQAKAAERTLEKKRDTRRKILVGAAVMARVESGRWPKEDLLSMMDGFLSRPNERELFGLDGEDASADVNGASDVQGKKVAAGERRRWERRRLSQSE
;
A
#
# COMPACT_ATOMS: atom_id res chain seq x y z
N MET A 1 -6.66 -25.80 -51.08
CA MET A 1 -5.60 -26.44 -50.27
C MET A 1 -5.03 -25.37 -49.35
N THR A 2 -5.38 -25.37 -48.06
CA THR A 2 -4.75 -24.45 -47.10
C THR A 2 -3.25 -24.71 -47.10
N THR A 3 -2.47 -23.66 -47.33
CA THR A 3 -1.03 -23.75 -47.36
C THR A 3 -0.53 -24.17 -45.96
N LYS A 4 0.60 -24.88 -45.91
CA LYS A 4 1.22 -25.28 -44.63
C LYS A 4 1.42 -24.09 -43.68
N LEU A 5 1.62 -22.91 -44.25
CA LEU A 5 1.78 -21.63 -43.57
C LEU A 5 0.51 -21.18 -42.83
N GLU A 6 -0.66 -21.22 -43.50
CA GLU A 6 -1.94 -20.86 -42.86
C GLU A 6 -2.26 -21.75 -41.66
N ARG A 7 -1.99 -23.06 -41.77
CA ARG A 7 -2.18 -24.01 -40.65
C ARG A 7 -1.26 -23.74 -39.46
N LEU A 8 -0.05 -23.21 -39.71
CA LEU A 8 0.88 -22.84 -38.64
C LEU A 8 0.45 -21.54 -37.96
N LEU A 9 0.00 -20.54 -38.73
CA LEU A 9 -0.52 -19.29 -38.19
C LEU A 9 -1.78 -19.51 -37.33
N GLU A 10 -2.69 -20.37 -37.77
CA GLU A 10 -3.89 -20.70 -37.01
C GLU A 10 -3.55 -21.38 -35.67
N LYS A 11 -2.58 -22.31 -35.69
CA LYS A 11 -2.07 -22.94 -34.45
C LYS A 11 -1.37 -21.95 -33.54
N GLU A 12 -0.59 -21.02 -34.08
CA GLU A 12 0.06 -19.97 -33.30
C GLU A 12 -0.98 -19.08 -32.61
N ALA A 13 -2.03 -18.67 -33.33
CA ALA A 13 -3.11 -17.86 -32.77
C ALA A 13 -3.84 -18.60 -31.64
N GLN A 14 -4.14 -19.90 -31.82
CA GLN A 14 -4.75 -20.74 -30.79
C GLN A 14 -3.87 -20.88 -29.55
N LEU A 15 -2.58 -21.17 -29.73
CA LEU A 15 -1.63 -21.30 -28.62
C LEU A 15 -1.45 -19.97 -27.87
N LYS A 16 -1.37 -18.85 -28.60
CA LYS A 16 -1.28 -17.52 -28.01
C LYS A 16 -2.51 -17.20 -27.18
N ALA A 17 -3.71 -17.54 -27.65
CA ALA A 17 -4.94 -17.38 -26.89
C ALA A 17 -4.92 -18.20 -25.60
N GLN A 18 -4.50 -19.46 -25.65
CA GLN A 18 -4.38 -20.33 -24.47
C GLN A 18 -3.36 -19.79 -23.45
N ILE A 19 -2.20 -19.31 -23.93
CA ILE A 19 -1.18 -18.70 -23.06
C ILE A 19 -1.73 -17.45 -22.37
N GLN A 20 -2.48 -16.60 -23.07
CA GLN A 20 -3.08 -15.42 -22.45
C GLN A 20 -4.12 -15.78 -21.38
N GLN A 21 -4.95 -16.81 -21.63
CA GLN A 21 -5.90 -17.31 -20.65
C GLN A 21 -5.22 -17.86 -19.40
N ALA A 22 -4.18 -18.70 -19.57
CA ALA A 22 -3.40 -19.24 -18.46
C ALA A 22 -2.74 -18.12 -17.63
N LYS A 23 -2.12 -17.13 -18.28
CA LYS A 23 -1.53 -15.95 -17.60
C LYS A 23 -2.57 -15.14 -16.84
N ALA A 24 -3.78 -14.97 -17.40
CA ALA A 24 -4.86 -14.25 -16.72
C ALA A 24 -5.36 -15.01 -15.48
N ALA A 25 -5.44 -16.34 -15.55
CA ALA A 25 -5.80 -17.20 -14.43
C ALA A 25 -4.75 -17.13 -13.31
N GLU A 26 -3.46 -17.23 -13.65
CA GLU A 26 -2.36 -17.10 -12.69
C GLU A 26 -2.39 -15.74 -11.99
N ARG A 27 -2.49 -14.63 -12.74
CA ARG A 27 -2.60 -13.29 -12.15
C ARG A 27 -3.79 -13.16 -11.21
N THR A 28 -4.91 -13.80 -11.53
CA THR A 28 -6.10 -13.81 -10.66
C THR A 28 -5.83 -14.58 -9.38
N LEU A 29 -5.19 -15.74 -9.46
CA LEU A 29 -4.82 -16.54 -8.28
C LEU A 29 -3.81 -15.81 -7.39
N GLU A 30 -2.81 -15.16 -7.98
CA GLU A 30 -1.83 -14.35 -7.25
C GLU A 30 -2.50 -13.20 -6.51
N LYS A 31 -3.41 -12.46 -7.18
CA LYS A 31 -4.20 -11.40 -6.53
C LYS A 31 -5.01 -11.94 -5.36
N LYS A 32 -5.69 -13.09 -5.53
CA LYS A 32 -6.45 -13.73 -4.44
C LYS A 32 -5.56 -14.10 -3.25
N ARG A 33 -4.39 -14.68 -3.51
CA ARG A 33 -3.41 -15.04 -2.47
C ARG A 33 -2.87 -13.80 -1.76
N ASP A 34 -2.57 -12.74 -2.50
CA ASP A 34 -2.10 -11.47 -1.96
C ASP A 34 -3.16 -10.78 -1.10
N THR A 35 -4.42 -10.70 -1.55
CA THR A 35 -5.54 -10.21 -0.76
C THR A 35 -5.70 -11.01 0.53
N ARG A 36 -5.65 -12.36 0.45
CA ARG A 36 -5.73 -13.21 1.64
C ARG A 36 -4.58 -12.96 2.60
N ARG A 37 -3.36 -12.80 2.10
CA ARG A 37 -2.17 -12.47 2.91
C ARG A 37 -2.35 -11.14 3.65
N LYS A 38 -2.78 -10.10 2.95
CA LYS A 38 -3.01 -8.76 3.53
C LYS A 38 -4.08 -8.78 4.63
N ILE A 39 -5.19 -9.49 4.40
CA ILE A 39 -6.24 -9.67 5.41
C ILE A 39 -5.70 -10.37 6.65
N LEU A 40 -4.95 -11.46 6.49
CA LEU A 40 -4.41 -12.22 7.61
C LEU A 40 -3.38 -11.41 8.41
N VAL A 41 -2.54 -10.62 7.74
CA VAL A 41 -1.59 -9.71 8.42
C VAL A 41 -2.36 -8.68 9.23
N GLY A 42 -3.37 -8.03 8.66
CA GLY A 42 -4.21 -7.07 9.37
C GLY A 42 -4.89 -7.69 10.60
N ALA A 43 -5.49 -8.87 10.45
CA ALA A 43 -6.14 -9.59 11.55
C ALA A 43 -5.14 -9.95 12.67
N ALA A 44 -3.94 -10.39 12.32
CA ALA A 44 -2.90 -10.73 13.30
C ALA A 44 -2.41 -9.50 14.07
N VAL A 45 -2.24 -8.36 13.39
CA VAL A 45 -1.87 -7.08 14.03
C VAL A 45 -2.96 -6.61 14.98
N MET A 46 -4.23 -6.62 14.55
CA MET A 46 -5.37 -6.26 15.40
C MET A 46 -5.43 -7.13 16.66
N ALA A 47 -5.32 -8.45 16.52
CA ALA A 47 -5.31 -9.37 17.66
C ALA A 47 -4.13 -9.12 18.62
N ARG A 48 -2.96 -8.71 18.08
CA ARG A 48 -1.78 -8.40 18.91
C ARG A 48 -1.98 -7.11 19.72
N VAL A 49 -2.63 -6.11 19.14
CA VAL A 49 -2.97 -4.85 19.84
C VAL A 49 -4.05 -5.10 20.89
N GLU A 50 -5.10 -5.85 20.55
CA GLU A 50 -6.18 -6.22 21.49
C GLU A 50 -5.66 -7.03 22.68
N SER A 51 -4.67 -7.91 22.46
CA SER A 51 -4.03 -8.67 23.54
C SER A 51 -3.06 -7.85 24.41
N GLY A 52 -2.89 -6.55 24.13
CA GLY A 52 -2.02 -5.65 24.90
C GLY A 52 -0.52 -5.90 24.69
N ARG A 53 -0.14 -6.83 23.79
CA ARG A 53 1.28 -7.12 23.47
C ARG A 53 1.91 -6.08 22.56
N TRP A 54 1.11 -5.17 22.02
CA TRP A 54 1.56 -4.06 21.21
C TRP A 54 0.68 -2.84 21.51
N PRO A 55 1.25 -1.73 22.01
CA PRO A 55 0.49 -0.50 22.24
C PRO A 55 -0.22 0.00 20.99
N LYS A 56 -1.41 0.55 21.16
CA LYS A 56 -2.23 1.09 20.06
C LYS A 56 -1.58 2.33 19.45
N GLU A 57 -0.86 3.09 20.27
CA GLU A 57 -0.14 4.30 19.92
C GLU A 57 0.97 4.01 18.91
N ASP A 58 1.71 2.91 19.11
CA ASP A 58 2.74 2.44 18.17
C ASP A 58 2.13 2.06 16.82
N LEU A 59 0.95 1.42 16.81
CA LEU A 59 0.23 1.11 15.58
C LEU A 59 -0.18 2.40 14.85
N LEU A 60 -0.71 3.39 15.56
CA LEU A 60 -1.11 4.68 14.98
C LEU A 60 0.08 5.45 14.42
N SER A 61 1.22 5.46 15.12
CA SER A 61 2.47 6.07 14.62
C SER A 61 2.96 5.37 13.35
N MET A 62 2.91 4.03 13.30
CA MET A 62 3.23 3.28 12.09
C MET A 62 2.26 3.61 10.93
N MET A 63 0.96 3.76 11.22
CA MET A 63 -0.04 4.14 10.22
C MET A 63 0.15 5.57 9.73
N ASP A 64 0.55 6.51 10.60
CA ASP A 64 0.82 7.90 10.23
C ASP A 64 1.96 8.02 9.19
N GLY A 65 3.02 7.22 9.34
CA GLY A 65 4.11 7.17 8.36
C GLY A 65 3.77 6.41 7.07
N PHE A 66 2.78 5.50 7.11
CA PHE A 66 2.40 4.67 5.97
C PHE A 66 1.27 5.29 5.12
N LEU A 67 0.30 5.94 5.75
CA LEU A 67 -0.87 6.51 5.11
C LEU A 67 -0.59 7.93 4.62
N SER A 68 -0.64 8.10 3.29
CA SER A 68 -0.43 9.39 2.63
C SER A 68 -1.72 10.07 2.19
N ARG A 69 -2.82 9.33 2.06
CA ARG A 69 -4.09 9.86 1.55
C ARG A 69 -4.96 10.39 2.68
N PRO A 70 -5.54 11.61 2.56
CA PRO A 70 -6.38 12.20 3.61
C PRO A 70 -7.54 11.30 4.05
N ASN A 71 -8.31 10.75 3.10
CA ASN A 71 -9.46 9.88 3.40
C ASN A 71 -9.06 8.59 4.13
N GLU A 72 -7.85 8.08 3.89
CA GLU A 72 -7.36 6.89 4.57
C GLU A 72 -6.86 7.22 5.97
N ARG A 73 -6.32 8.44 6.19
CA ARG A 73 -5.85 8.94 7.49
C ARG A 73 -7.00 9.28 8.44
N GLU A 74 -8.11 9.82 7.93
CA GLU A 74 -9.34 10.10 8.68
C GLU A 74 -9.90 8.84 9.35
N LEU A 75 -9.80 7.67 8.67
CA LEU A 75 -10.23 6.39 9.25
C LEU A 75 -9.46 5.99 10.52
N PHE A 76 -8.29 6.58 10.73
CA PHE A 76 -7.45 6.36 11.90
C PHE A 76 -7.36 7.58 12.82
N GLY A 77 -8.12 8.66 12.53
CA GLY A 77 -8.05 9.92 13.27
C GLY A 77 -6.69 10.62 13.16
N LEU A 78 -6.03 10.47 12.00
CA LEU A 78 -4.69 11.02 11.70
C LEU A 78 -4.75 12.23 10.76
N ASP A 79 -5.95 12.70 10.43
CA ASP A 79 -6.20 13.98 9.82
C ASP A 79 -5.71 15.09 10.75
N GLY A 80 -4.88 15.97 10.21
CA GLY A 80 -4.09 16.91 11.00
C GLY A 80 -4.95 17.93 11.72
N GLU A 81 -5.28 17.66 12.98
CA GLU A 81 -5.46 18.66 14.01
C GLU A 81 -4.71 18.21 15.27
N ASP A 82 -3.68 18.96 15.62
CA ASP A 82 -3.28 19.11 17.02
C ASP A 82 -4.50 19.58 17.83
N ALA A 83 -5.35 18.69 18.38
CA ALA A 83 -6.20 18.92 19.56
C ALA A 83 -7.26 17.81 19.77
N SER A 84 -7.04 16.92 20.75
CA SER A 84 -7.98 16.60 21.84
C SER A 84 -7.73 15.20 22.44
N ALA A 85 -6.73 15.09 23.30
CA ALA A 85 -6.69 14.10 24.37
C ALA A 85 -5.87 14.66 25.56
N ASP A 86 -6.43 15.65 26.24
CA ASP A 86 -6.08 15.91 27.63
C ASP A 86 -6.48 14.69 28.49
N VAL A 87 -5.51 13.98 29.10
CA VAL A 87 -5.54 13.65 30.55
C VAL A 87 -4.10 13.42 31.10
N ASN A 88 -3.63 14.40 31.88
CA ASN A 88 -2.63 14.37 32.97
C ASN A 88 -1.14 13.99 32.77
N GLY A 89 -0.27 14.98 33.00
CA GLY A 89 1.13 14.78 33.40
C GLY A 89 1.99 16.03 33.19
N ALA A 90 1.96 16.96 34.16
CA ALA A 90 2.71 18.22 34.16
C ALA A 90 4.21 18.07 33.85
N SER A 91 4.75 18.91 32.96
CA SER A 91 5.72 19.99 33.30
C SER A 91 6.31 20.67 32.06
N ASP A 92 6.18 22.01 32.06
CA ASP A 92 7.00 23.07 31.48
C ASP A 92 8.29 22.70 30.69
N VAL A 93 8.49 23.31 29.51
CA VAL A 93 9.50 24.36 29.25
C VAL A 93 9.60 24.67 27.74
N GLN A 94 9.15 25.88 27.40
CA GLN A 94 9.72 26.85 26.46
C GLN A 94 10.52 26.39 25.21
N GLY A 95 9.92 26.60 24.03
CA GLY A 95 10.53 27.37 22.94
C GLY A 95 11.32 26.64 21.85
N LYS A 96 10.88 26.81 20.59
CA LYS A 96 11.51 27.71 19.58
C LYS A 96 11.41 27.17 18.14
N LYS A 97 10.74 27.99 17.32
CA LYS A 97 10.93 28.26 15.87
C LYS A 97 10.80 27.14 14.84
N VAL A 98 9.72 27.28 14.06
CA VAL A 98 9.65 27.38 12.59
C VAL A 98 10.81 26.81 11.77
N ALA A 99 10.49 25.78 10.99
CA ALA A 99 11.09 25.56 9.68
C ALA A 99 10.04 24.94 8.76
N ALA A 100 9.24 25.82 8.17
CA ALA A 100 8.51 25.52 6.95
C ALA A 100 9.51 25.16 5.85
N GLY A 101 9.21 24.10 5.11
CA GLY A 101 9.77 23.90 3.78
C GLY A 101 10.84 22.82 3.65
N GLU A 102 10.49 21.55 3.88
CA GLU A 102 11.22 20.43 3.26
C GLU A 102 10.30 19.24 2.93
N ARG A 103 9.17 19.53 2.27
CA ARG A 103 8.34 18.50 1.59
C ARG A 103 8.36 18.67 0.07
N ARG A 104 9.56 18.69 -0.52
CA ARG A 104 9.76 18.57 -1.98
C ARG A 104 11.00 17.74 -2.28
N ARG A 105 10.98 16.44 -1.98
CA ARG A 105 12.10 15.56 -2.35
C ARG A 105 11.72 14.09 -2.58
N TRP A 106 10.57 13.83 -3.21
CA TRP A 106 10.24 12.49 -3.71
C TRP A 106 9.79 12.46 -5.19
N GLU A 107 9.80 13.59 -5.89
CA GLU A 107 9.28 13.69 -7.26
C GLU A 107 10.37 13.98 -8.32
N ARG A 108 11.60 13.51 -8.10
CA ARG A 108 12.69 13.65 -9.09
C ARG A 108 13.63 12.44 -9.14
N ARG A 109 13.06 11.23 -9.14
CA ARG A 109 13.76 9.98 -9.49
C ARG A 109 12.83 9.03 -10.24
N ARG A 110 12.14 9.54 -11.27
CA ARG A 110 11.38 8.70 -12.23
C ARG A 110 11.43 9.16 -13.69
N LEU A 111 12.18 10.21 -14.03
CA LEU A 111 12.49 10.58 -15.41
C LEU A 111 14.00 10.73 -15.58
N SER A 112 14.68 9.61 -15.82
CA SER A 112 16.00 9.55 -16.48
C SER A 112 16.26 8.08 -16.90
N GLN A 113 15.29 7.51 -17.60
CA GLN A 113 15.48 6.36 -18.48
C GLN A 113 14.49 6.51 -19.63
N SER A 114 14.83 7.42 -20.54
CA SER A 114 14.34 7.47 -21.91
C SER A 114 15.07 8.63 -22.58
N GLU A 115 16.22 8.30 -23.17
CA GLU A 115 16.90 8.87 -24.36
C GLU A 115 18.41 8.75 -24.21
#